data_AF-A0A7C1W131-F1
#
_entry.id   AF-A0A7C1W131-F1
#
_cell.length_a   1.000
_cell.length_b   1.000
_cell.length_c   1.000
_cell.angle_alpha   90.00
_cell.angle_beta   90.00
_cell.angle_gamma   90.00
#
_symmetry.space_group_name_H-M   'P 1'
#
loop_
_entity.id
_entity.type
_entity.pdbx_description
1 polymer ?
#
loop_
_entity_poly.entity_id
_entity_poly.type
_entity_poly.pdbx_seq_one_letter_code
_entity_poly.pdbx_strand_id
1 'polypeptide(L)'
;MKTSEKVTRIAYSDDLNRTKYDALNEIANRCGNLRTEIWRNYGSKGGLGANFHSVCQDWRTKKKVDNLPEPIWTATLNETLDDIKANREAAKEEVVRHIFRNIDDIERRQELLEKLTDDSVWLNESYLRRLMRKHWKHGQNKTYNQIVLEPTSYKCFQHNGKYYIKVIS
;
A
#
# COMPACT_ATOMS: atom_id res chain seq x y z
N MET A 1 22.09 19.87 9.22
CA MET A 1 20.61 19.83 9.24
C MET A 1 20.19 18.48 9.80
N LYS A 2 19.44 18.44 10.91
CA LYS A 2 18.78 17.19 11.32
C LYS A 2 17.82 16.81 10.21
N THR A 3 18.03 15.65 9.59
CA THR A 3 17.05 15.03 8.71
C THR A 3 15.75 14.93 9.51
N SER A 4 14.72 15.67 9.14
CA SER A 4 13.42 15.55 9.80
C SER A 4 12.95 14.11 9.67
N GLU A 5 12.65 13.43 10.77
CA GLU A 5 12.05 12.10 10.72
C GLU A 5 10.78 12.19 9.89
N LYS A 6 10.67 11.34 8.86
CA LYS A 6 9.44 11.19 8.09
C LYS A 6 8.43 10.50 9.00
N VAL A 7 7.48 11.27 9.52
CA VAL A 7 6.41 10.76 10.38
C VAL A 7 5.09 10.86 9.63
N THR A 8 4.43 9.71 9.42
CA THR A 8 3.02 9.68 8.99
C THR A 8 2.15 10.08 10.16
N ARG A 9 1.26 11.06 9.96
CA ARG A 9 0.33 11.53 10.99
C ARG A 9 -1.11 11.29 10.54
N ILE A 10 -1.92 10.74 11.44
CA ILE A 10 -3.36 10.60 11.23
C ILE A 10 -4.02 11.86 11.80
N ALA A 11 -4.74 12.58 10.96
CA ALA A 11 -5.54 13.73 11.35
C ALA A 11 -7.03 13.42 11.16
N TYR A 12 -7.85 13.89 12.08
CA TYR A 12 -9.30 13.81 12.00
C TYR A 12 -9.87 15.18 11.65
N SER A 13 -10.91 15.20 10.82
CA SER A 13 -11.67 16.42 10.60
C SER A 13 -12.38 16.84 11.89
N ASP A 14 -12.33 18.13 12.22
CA ASP A 14 -13.01 18.72 13.36
C ASP A 14 -14.04 19.74 12.87
N ASP A 15 -15.29 19.63 13.34
CA ASP A 15 -16.40 20.55 13.10
C ASP A 15 -16.58 21.01 11.64
N LEU A 16 -16.56 20.07 10.69
CA LEU A 16 -16.81 20.39 9.28
C LEU A 16 -18.29 20.65 9.04
N ASN A 17 -18.58 21.70 8.26
CA ASN A 17 -19.92 21.86 7.72
C ASN A 17 -20.30 20.65 6.86
N ARG A 18 -21.61 20.35 6.80
CA ARG A 18 -22.11 19.14 6.14
C ARG A 18 -21.67 19.02 4.68
N THR A 19 -21.73 20.11 3.91
CA THR A 19 -21.31 20.13 2.51
C THR A 19 -19.84 19.77 2.31
N LYS A 20 -18.93 20.29 3.15
CA LYS A 20 -17.49 19.96 3.09
C LYS A 20 -17.25 18.51 3.51
N TYR A 21 -17.95 18.06 4.54
CA TYR A 21 -17.87 16.68 4.99
C TYR A 21 -18.29 15.72 3.87
N ASP A 22 -19.43 15.97 3.23
CA ASP A 22 -19.95 15.14 2.14
C ASP A 22 -18.98 15.11 0.95
N ALA A 23 -18.39 16.26 0.58
CA ALA A 23 -17.38 16.33 -0.48
C ALA A 23 -16.10 15.54 -0.15
N LEU A 24 -15.60 15.62 1.09
CA LEU A 24 -14.44 14.82 1.52
C LEU A 24 -14.77 13.33 1.60
N ASN A 25 -15.97 12.97 2.06
CA ASN A 25 -16.41 11.59 2.12
C ASN A 25 -16.55 10.98 0.71
N GLU A 26 -17.00 11.76 -0.26
CA GLU A 26 -17.02 11.33 -1.66
C GLU A 26 -15.60 11.06 -2.20
N ILE A 27 -14.64 11.94 -1.92
CA ILE A 27 -13.22 11.72 -2.27
C ILE A 27 -12.69 10.46 -1.60
N ALA A 28 -12.95 10.29 -0.30
CA ALA A 28 -12.50 9.11 0.46
C ALA A 28 -13.08 7.80 -0.09
N ASN A 29 -14.36 7.81 -0.49
CA ASN A 29 -15.00 6.65 -1.09
C ASN A 29 -14.39 6.31 -2.46
N ARG A 30 -14.14 7.33 -3.30
CA ARG A 30 -13.43 7.15 -4.59
C ARG A 30 -12.02 6.58 -4.38
N CYS A 31 -11.29 7.06 -3.37
CA CYS A 31 -10.01 6.47 -2.96
C CYS A 31 -10.20 5.00 -2.53
N GLY A 32 -11.23 4.66 -1.75
CA GLY A 32 -11.53 3.27 -1.37
C GLY A 32 -11.84 2.35 -2.55
N ASN A 33 -12.55 2.84 -3.56
CA ASN A 33 -12.77 2.09 -4.80
C ASN A 33 -11.46 1.84 -5.56
N LEU A 34 -10.61 2.87 -5.64
CA LEU A 34 -9.27 2.75 -6.21
C LEU A 34 -8.41 1.72 -5.45
N ARG A 35 -8.38 1.77 -4.12
CA ARG A 35 -7.69 0.76 -3.29
C ARG A 35 -8.17 -0.66 -3.60
N THR A 36 -9.49 -0.82 -3.74
CA THR A 36 -10.11 -2.11 -4.07
C THR A 36 -9.63 -2.63 -5.42
N GLU A 37 -9.54 -1.77 -6.43
CA GLU A 37 -9.05 -2.13 -7.74
C GLU A 37 -7.56 -2.53 -7.71
N ILE A 38 -6.74 -1.75 -7.01
CA ILE A 38 -5.30 -2.03 -6.86
C ILE A 38 -5.11 -3.38 -6.16
N TRP A 39 -5.84 -3.64 -5.07
CA TRP A 39 -5.80 -4.94 -4.39
C TRP A 39 -6.20 -6.09 -5.31
N ARG A 40 -7.26 -5.93 -6.11
CA ARG A 40 -7.67 -6.96 -7.09
C ARG A 40 -6.57 -7.25 -8.12
N ASN A 41 -5.93 -6.21 -8.64
CA ASN A 41 -4.93 -6.35 -9.71
C ASN A 41 -3.58 -6.84 -9.18
N TYR A 42 -3.14 -6.34 -8.03
CA TYR A 42 -1.76 -6.52 -7.54
C TYR A 42 -1.66 -7.28 -6.21
N GLY A 43 -2.76 -7.47 -5.47
CA GLY A 43 -2.76 -8.17 -4.16
C GLY A 43 -2.57 -9.68 -4.22
N SER A 44 -2.26 -10.25 -5.39
CA SER A 44 -1.97 -11.67 -5.58
C SER A 44 -0.89 -11.85 -6.64
N LYS A 45 -1.07 -12.77 -7.59
CA LYS A 45 -0.08 -13.07 -8.63
C LYS A 45 0.24 -11.86 -9.50
N GLY A 46 -0.70 -10.97 -9.76
CA GLY A 46 -0.47 -9.79 -10.59
C GLY A 46 0.51 -8.77 -9.99
N GLY A 47 0.75 -8.81 -8.67
CA GLY A 47 1.78 -7.98 -8.01
C GLY A 47 3.10 -8.70 -7.78
N LEU A 48 3.23 -9.97 -8.18
CA LEU A 48 4.49 -10.71 -8.07
C LEU A 48 5.47 -10.25 -9.14
N GLY A 49 6.65 -9.79 -8.70
CA GLY A 49 7.66 -9.24 -9.61
C GLY A 49 7.27 -7.90 -10.24
N ALA A 50 6.12 -7.32 -9.86
CA ALA A 50 5.73 -6.00 -10.33
C ALA A 50 6.66 -4.95 -9.72
N ASN A 51 7.34 -4.19 -10.59
CA ASN A 51 8.01 -2.98 -10.16
C ASN A 51 6.93 -1.91 -9.92
N PHE A 52 6.64 -1.61 -8.65
CA PHE A 52 5.61 -0.63 -8.30
C PHE A 52 5.90 0.76 -8.84
N HIS A 53 7.16 1.14 -9.04
CA HIS A 53 7.49 2.39 -9.72
C HIS A 53 6.98 2.38 -11.17
N SER A 54 7.22 1.29 -11.90
CA SER A 54 6.73 1.12 -13.27
C SER A 54 5.21 1.07 -13.33
N VAL A 55 4.55 0.40 -12.38
CA VAL A 55 3.08 0.40 -12.26
C VAL A 55 2.54 1.82 -12.09
N CYS A 56 3.13 2.63 -11.21
CA CYS A 56 2.70 4.02 -11.03
C CYS A 56 2.88 4.85 -12.31
N GLN A 57 3.97 4.64 -13.06
CA GLN A 57 4.18 5.31 -14.35
C GLN A 57 3.18 4.86 -15.42
N ASP A 58 2.89 3.56 -15.48
CA ASP A 58 1.88 3.01 -16.39
C ASP A 58 0.50 3.58 -16.10
N TRP A 59 0.14 3.76 -14.83
CA TRP A 59 -1.12 4.38 -14.47
C TRP A 59 -1.18 5.84 -14.92
N ARG A 60 -0.12 6.64 -14.69
CA ARG A 60 -0.07 8.03 -15.16
C ARG A 60 -0.20 8.18 -16.68
N THR A 61 0.37 7.24 -17.43
CA THR A 61 0.44 7.31 -18.89
C THR A 61 -0.77 6.70 -19.61
N LYS A 62 -1.28 5.58 -19.10
CA LYS A 62 -2.28 4.75 -19.80
C LYS A 62 -3.65 4.79 -19.15
N LYS A 63 -3.74 5.18 -17.87
CA LYS A 63 -4.97 5.07 -17.10
C LYS A 63 -5.40 6.42 -16.54
N LYS A 64 -6.48 6.94 -17.08
CA LYS A 64 -7.15 8.08 -16.49
C LYS A 64 -7.90 7.62 -15.25
N VAL A 65 -7.45 8.03 -14.06
CA VAL A 65 -8.25 7.90 -12.84
C VAL A 65 -9.26 9.04 -12.88
N ASP A 66 -10.45 8.74 -13.41
CA ASP A 66 -11.50 9.74 -13.52
C ASP A 66 -11.96 10.19 -12.12
N ASN A 67 -12.31 11.47 -12.01
CA ASN A 67 -12.95 12.05 -10.84
C ASN A 67 -12.09 12.06 -9.55
N LEU A 68 -10.75 11.95 -9.66
CA LEU A 68 -9.81 12.26 -8.57
C LEU A 68 -8.64 13.11 -9.10
N PRO A 69 -8.21 14.13 -8.35
CA PRO A 69 -6.99 14.88 -8.66
C PRO A 69 -5.76 13.98 -8.65
N GLU A 70 -4.80 14.26 -9.55
CA GLU A 70 -3.56 13.48 -9.67
C GLU A 70 -2.79 13.28 -8.36
N PRO A 71 -2.56 14.32 -7.54
CA PRO A 71 -1.84 14.15 -6.29
C PRO A 71 -2.52 13.16 -5.32
N ILE A 72 -3.87 13.14 -5.29
CA ILE A 72 -4.63 12.31 -4.35
C ILE A 72 -4.63 10.84 -4.81
N TRP A 73 -4.95 10.58 -6.08
CA TRP A 73 -4.98 9.20 -6.54
C TRP A 73 -3.57 8.59 -6.61
N THR A 74 -2.55 9.39 -6.91
CA THR A 74 -1.14 8.95 -6.87
C THR A 74 -0.73 8.52 -5.47
N ALA A 75 -1.00 9.35 -4.46
CA ALA A 75 -0.68 9.04 -3.07
C ALA A 75 -1.42 7.76 -2.61
N THR A 76 -2.70 7.63 -2.97
CA THR A 76 -3.50 6.43 -2.70
C THR A 76 -2.91 5.19 -3.38
N LEU A 77 -2.47 5.31 -4.63
CA LEU A 77 -1.85 4.22 -5.38
C LEU A 77 -0.56 3.74 -4.71
N ASN A 78 0.35 4.66 -4.39
CA ASN A 78 1.61 4.35 -3.73
C ASN A 78 1.39 3.66 -2.38
N GLU A 79 0.55 4.25 -1.52
CA GLU A 79 0.20 3.68 -0.20
C GLU A 79 -0.33 2.25 -0.35
N THR A 80 -1.28 2.03 -1.27
CA THR A 80 -1.90 0.71 -1.43
C THR A 80 -0.91 -0.34 -1.95
N LEU A 81 -0.01 0.05 -2.85
CA LEU A 81 1.04 -0.84 -3.34
C LEU A 81 2.00 -1.20 -2.19
N ASP A 82 2.41 -0.23 -1.38
CA ASP A 82 3.23 -0.49 -0.20
C ASP A 82 2.54 -1.43 0.80
N ASP A 83 1.24 -1.26 1.03
CA ASP A 83 0.45 -2.17 1.86
C ASP A 83 0.42 -3.61 1.31
N ILE A 84 0.30 -3.77 -0.02
CA ILE A 84 0.37 -5.08 -0.67
C ILE A 84 1.74 -5.73 -0.46
N LYS A 85 2.82 -4.96 -0.58
CA LYS A 85 4.18 -5.45 -0.31
C LYS A 85 4.32 -5.82 1.17
N ALA A 86 3.87 -4.98 2.09
CA ALA A 86 3.90 -5.27 3.52
C ALA A 86 3.14 -6.55 3.86
N ASN A 87 1.98 -6.77 3.25
CA ASN A 87 1.21 -8.01 3.41
C ASN A 87 1.98 -9.25 2.92
N ARG A 88 2.70 -9.14 1.79
CA ARG A 88 3.54 -10.21 1.27
C ARG A 88 4.74 -10.50 2.18
N GLU A 89 5.44 -9.46 2.63
CA GLU A 89 6.58 -9.61 3.54
C GLU A 89 6.14 -10.21 4.89
N ALA A 90 4.97 -9.82 5.40
CA ALA A 90 4.39 -10.48 6.58
C ALA A 90 4.11 -11.97 6.36
N ALA A 91 3.72 -12.37 5.14
CA ALA A 91 3.58 -13.80 4.82
C ALA A 91 4.94 -14.51 4.74
N LYS A 92 6.01 -13.84 4.28
CA LYS A 92 7.38 -14.39 4.31
C LYS A 92 7.82 -14.66 5.74
N GLU A 93 7.54 -13.77 6.68
CA GLU A 93 7.84 -13.99 8.11
C GLU A 93 7.22 -15.27 8.66
N GLU A 94 5.97 -15.58 8.29
CA GLU A 94 5.34 -16.85 8.67
C GLU A 94 6.03 -18.06 8.03
N VAL A 95 6.49 -17.94 6.78
CA VAL A 95 7.26 -18.98 6.08
C VAL A 95 8.63 -19.17 6.73
N VAL A 96 9.32 -18.09 7.11
CA VAL A 96 10.59 -18.15 7.85
C VAL A 96 10.39 -18.95 9.14
N ARG A 97 9.38 -18.61 9.94
CA ARG A 97 9.06 -19.36 11.17
C ARG A 97 8.73 -20.83 10.88
N HIS A 98 8.04 -21.13 9.79
CA HIS A 98 7.77 -22.50 9.38
C HIS A 98 9.05 -23.26 9.05
N ILE A 99 9.96 -22.68 8.24
CA ILE A 99 11.24 -23.29 7.88
C ILE A 99 12.06 -23.59 9.13
N PHE A 100 12.22 -22.63 10.04
CA PHE A 100 12.98 -22.81 11.28
C PHE A 100 12.44 -23.92 12.19
N ARG A 101 11.13 -24.18 12.18
CA ARG A 101 10.49 -25.20 13.02
C ARG A 101 10.53 -26.61 12.44
N ASN A 102 10.69 -26.75 11.12
CA ASN A 102 10.48 -28.02 10.42
C ASN A 102 11.72 -28.52 9.66
N ILE A 103 12.79 -27.72 9.61
CA ILE A 103 14.03 -28.09 8.90
C ILE A 103 15.19 -27.97 9.87
N ASP A 104 15.70 -29.12 10.28
CA ASP A 104 16.84 -29.24 11.20
C ASP A 104 18.19 -29.05 10.49
N ASP A 105 18.25 -29.41 9.20
CA ASP A 105 19.43 -29.21 8.35
C ASP A 105 19.71 -27.71 8.14
N ILE A 106 20.86 -27.28 8.64
CA ILE A 106 21.30 -25.88 8.63
C ILE A 106 21.55 -25.39 7.20
N GLU A 107 22.17 -26.21 6.35
CA GLU A 107 22.54 -25.83 4.99
C GLU A 107 21.29 -25.67 4.13
N ARG A 108 20.39 -26.67 4.18
CA ARG A 108 19.11 -26.61 3.48
C ARG A 108 18.25 -25.44 3.95
N ARG A 109 18.26 -25.14 5.25
CA ARG A 109 17.55 -23.97 5.80
C ARG A 109 18.10 -22.66 5.24
N GLN A 110 19.42 -22.48 5.24
CA GLN A 110 20.05 -21.27 4.69
C GLN A 110 19.69 -21.07 3.21
N GLU A 111 19.82 -22.13 2.40
CA GLU A 111 19.46 -22.11 0.98
C GLU A 111 18.01 -21.64 0.76
N LEU A 112 17.07 -22.16 1.56
CA LEU A 112 15.65 -21.80 1.46
C LEU A 112 15.37 -20.35 1.88
N LEU A 113 16.07 -19.83 2.88
CA LEU A 113 15.92 -18.44 3.32
C LEU A 113 16.49 -17.46 2.29
N GLU A 114 17.63 -17.77 1.69
CA GLU A 114 18.21 -16.98 0.60
C GLU A 114 17.23 -16.93 -0.59
N LYS A 115 16.72 -18.08 -1.01
CA LYS A 115 15.72 -18.17 -2.10
C LYS A 115 14.41 -17.43 -1.79
N LEU A 116 14.00 -17.33 -0.52
CA LEU A 116 12.75 -16.65 -0.10
C LEU A 116 12.84 -15.12 -0.24
N THR A 117 14.06 -14.56 -0.24
CA THR A 117 14.26 -13.11 -0.28
C THR A 117 13.78 -12.50 -1.59
N ASP A 118 14.09 -13.15 -2.71
CA ASP A 118 13.73 -12.68 -4.06
C ASP A 118 12.42 -13.32 -4.56
N ASP A 119 11.45 -12.47 -4.91
CA ASP A 119 10.16 -12.91 -5.42
C ASP A 119 10.24 -13.72 -6.70
N SER A 120 11.19 -13.44 -7.58
CA SER A 120 11.40 -14.20 -8.81
C SER A 120 11.93 -15.62 -8.54
N VAL A 121 12.64 -15.81 -7.43
CA VAL A 121 13.32 -17.08 -7.11
C VAL A 121 12.38 -18.04 -6.41
N TRP A 122 11.73 -17.64 -5.30
CA TRP A 122 10.86 -18.55 -4.55
C TRP A 122 9.62 -19.01 -5.32
N LEU A 123 9.21 -18.27 -6.36
CA LEU A 123 8.13 -18.69 -7.25
C LEU A 123 8.45 -19.94 -8.08
N ASN A 124 9.73 -20.13 -8.38
CA ASN A 124 10.21 -21.28 -9.15
C ASN A 124 10.55 -22.47 -8.25
N GLU A 125 10.86 -22.23 -6.98
CA GLU A 125 11.09 -23.28 -5.98
C GLU A 125 9.78 -23.90 -5.48
N SER A 126 9.56 -25.19 -5.79
CA SER A 126 8.26 -25.86 -5.57
C SER A 126 7.80 -25.86 -4.11
N TYR A 127 8.74 -26.01 -3.16
CA TYR A 127 8.49 -26.04 -1.73
C TYR A 127 8.09 -24.66 -1.21
N LEU A 128 8.90 -23.63 -1.47
CA LEU A 128 8.63 -22.25 -1.03
C LEU A 128 7.33 -21.72 -1.63
N ARG A 129 7.07 -21.98 -2.92
CA ARG A 129 5.79 -21.60 -3.55
C ARG A 129 4.58 -22.22 -2.84
N ARG A 130 4.69 -23.44 -2.33
CA ARG A 130 3.59 -24.08 -1.59
C ARG A 130 3.39 -23.42 -0.22
N LEU A 131 4.47 -23.14 0.49
CA LEU A 131 4.43 -22.44 1.77
C LEU A 131 3.88 -21.01 1.63
N MET A 132 4.38 -20.25 0.65
CA MET A 132 3.87 -18.92 0.37
C MET A 132 2.38 -18.94 0.03
N ARG A 133 1.88 -19.87 -0.79
CA ARG A 133 0.42 -19.97 -1.04
C ARG A 133 -0.40 -20.33 0.21
N LYS A 134 0.21 -21.05 1.16
CA LYS A 134 -0.44 -21.40 2.42
C LYS A 134 -0.60 -20.16 3.31
N HIS A 135 0.45 -19.35 3.46
CA HIS A 135 0.50 -18.22 4.39
C HIS A 135 0.07 -16.89 3.77
N TRP A 136 0.42 -16.65 2.51
CA TRP A 136 0.04 -15.45 1.78
C TRP A 136 -1.37 -15.58 1.24
N LYS A 137 -2.32 -14.92 1.92
CA LYS A 137 -3.71 -14.82 1.49
C LYS A 137 -3.93 -13.53 0.71
N HIS A 138 -4.82 -13.60 -0.27
CA HIS A 138 -5.22 -12.41 -1.01
C HIS A 138 -5.89 -11.41 -0.06
N GLY A 139 -5.29 -10.23 0.07
CA GLY A 139 -5.85 -9.14 0.87
C GLY A 139 -7.05 -8.48 0.17
N GLN A 140 -7.83 -7.75 0.96
CA GLN A 140 -8.98 -7.00 0.47
C GLN A 140 -8.99 -5.62 1.13
N ASN A 141 -9.38 -4.59 0.37
CA ASN A 141 -9.60 -3.28 0.95
C ASN A 141 -10.83 -3.28 1.86
N LYS A 142 -10.72 -2.62 3.02
CA LYS A 142 -11.83 -2.33 3.92
C LYS A 142 -11.97 -0.83 4.21
N THR A 143 -11.11 -0.01 3.61
CA THR A 143 -10.97 1.42 3.90
C THR A 143 -11.65 2.25 2.83
N TYR A 144 -12.70 2.97 3.22
CA TYR A 144 -13.50 3.85 2.34
C TYR A 144 -13.70 5.26 2.91
N ASN A 145 -13.09 5.56 4.05
CA ASN A 145 -13.26 6.79 4.81
C ASN A 145 -11.91 7.50 5.09
N GLN A 146 -10.88 7.20 4.28
CA GLN A 146 -9.55 7.78 4.44
C GLN A 146 -9.01 8.34 3.12
N ILE A 147 -8.37 9.50 3.21
CA ILE A 147 -7.69 10.20 2.12
C ILE A 147 -6.20 10.29 2.49
N VAL A 148 -5.33 9.82 1.59
CA VAL A 148 -3.88 9.97 1.76
C VAL A 148 -3.47 11.34 1.29
N LEU A 149 -2.69 12.04 2.10
CA LEU A 149 -2.21 13.38 1.78
C LEU A 149 -0.69 13.41 1.70
N GLU A 150 -0.17 13.67 0.50
CA GLU A 150 1.24 13.98 0.26
C GLU A 150 1.43 15.50 0.18
N PRO A 151 2.65 16.04 0.38
CA PRO A 151 2.88 17.50 0.39
C PRO A 151 2.34 18.27 -0.83
N THR A 152 2.13 17.59 -1.96
CA THR A 152 1.57 18.16 -3.21
C THR A 152 0.04 18.09 -3.29
N SER A 153 -0.65 17.37 -2.38
CA SER A 153 -2.10 17.14 -2.42
C SER A 153 -2.89 18.01 -1.45
N TYR A 154 -2.23 18.85 -0.65
CA TYR A 154 -2.89 19.75 0.28
C TYR A 154 -2.17 21.11 0.40
N LYS A 155 -2.88 22.10 0.92
CA LYS A 155 -2.32 23.37 1.40
C LYS A 155 -2.53 23.49 2.90
N CYS A 156 -1.48 23.84 3.62
CA CYS A 156 -1.58 24.22 5.02
C CYS A 156 -1.66 25.73 5.16
N PHE A 157 -2.55 26.23 6.01
CA PHE A 157 -2.64 27.64 6.34
C PHE A 157 -3.11 27.82 7.79
N GLN A 158 -2.80 28.98 8.36
CA GLN A 158 -3.24 29.35 9.70
C GLN A 158 -4.45 30.27 9.61
N HIS A 159 -5.46 30.05 10.45
CA HIS A 159 -6.62 30.91 10.58
C HIS A 159 -7.11 30.90 12.02
N ASN A 160 -7.32 32.08 12.63
CA ASN A 160 -7.75 32.24 14.02
C ASN A 160 -6.94 31.40 15.03
N GLY A 161 -5.62 31.38 14.90
CA GLY A 161 -4.73 30.61 15.79
C GLY A 161 -4.75 29.09 15.59
N LYS A 162 -5.57 28.56 14.67
CA LYS A 162 -5.62 27.14 14.31
C LYS A 162 -4.96 26.89 12.96
N TYR A 163 -4.42 25.69 12.77
CA TYR A 163 -3.88 25.22 11.48
C TYR A 163 -4.93 24.40 10.75
N TYR A 164 -5.08 24.66 9.45
CA TYR A 164 -6.02 23.97 8.58
C TYR A 164 -5.31 23.32 7.41
N ILE A 165 -5.83 22.16 7.02
CA ILE A 165 -5.42 21.44 5.82
C ILE A 165 -6.55 21.58 4.79
N LYS A 166 -6.24 22.24 3.67
CA LYS A 166 -7.12 22.26 2.50
C LYS A 166 -6.68 21.17 1.54
N VAL A 167 -7.50 20.14 1.40
CA VAL A 167 -7.33 19.11 0.37
C VAL A 167 -7.50 19.77 -1.00
N ILE A 168 -6.58 19.50 -1.91
CA ILE A 168 -6.65 19.99 -3.29
C ILE A 168 -7.59 19.04 -4.03
N SER A 169 -8.84 19.48 -4.23
CA SER A 169 -9.90 18.79 -4.96
C SER A 169 -10.27 19.52 -6.23
#